data_AF-A0A6J7ASQ9-F1
#
_entry.id   AF-A0A6J7ASQ9-F1
#
_cell.length_a   1.000
_cell.length_b   1.000
_cell.length_c   1.000
_cell.angle_alpha   90.00
_cell.angle_beta   90.00
_cell.angle_gamma   90.00
#
_symmetry.space_group_name_H-M   'P 1'
#
loop_
_entity.id
_entity.type
_entity.pdbx_description
1 polymer ?
#
loop_
_entity_poly.entity_id
_entity_poly.type
_entity_poly.pdbx_seq_one_letter_code
_entity_poly.pdbx_strand_id
1 'polypeptide(L)' 'MLATHDVELAAEVATRVIVLAEGEIVADGPTAEVVLASPMFAPQVAKILAPENWLTVAEVRAAITGEASA' A
#
# COMPACT_ATOMS: atom_id res chain seq x y z
N MET A 1 4.03 -13.39 -9.73
CA MET A 1 2.97 -12.44 -10.13
C MET A 1 1.70 -12.83 -9.39
N LEU A 2 1.08 -11.89 -8.68
CA LEU A 2 -0.15 -12.06 -7.90
C LEU A 2 -1.21 -11.11 -8.47
N ALA A 3 -2.45 -11.57 -8.57
CA ALA A 3 -3.61 -10.73 -8.84
C ALA A 3 -4.60 -10.89 -7.69
N THR A 4 -5.01 -9.77 -7.08
CA THR A 4 -5.92 -9.76 -5.93
C THR A 4 -6.76 -8.48 -5.95
N HIS A 5 -7.92 -8.54 -5.29
CA HIS A 5 -8.73 -7.36 -4.97
C HIS A 5 -8.43 -6.82 -3.56
N ASP A 6 -7.69 -7.59 -2.78
CA ASP A 6 -7.30 -7.27 -1.41
C ASP A 6 -6.09 -6.33 -1.43
N VAL A 7 -6.32 -5.07 -1.06
CA VAL A 7 -5.30 -4.02 -1.09
C VAL A 7 -4.36 -4.12 0.11
N GLU A 8 -4.83 -4.72 1.22
CA GLU A 8 -4.04 -5.02 2.40
C GLU A 8 -2.98 -6.08 2.06
N LEU A 9 -3.37 -7.15 1.38
CA LEU A 9 -2.44 -8.16 0.88
C LEU A 9 -1.45 -7.56 -0.11
N ALA A 10 -1.91 -6.72 -1.04
CA ALA A 10 -1.04 -6.06 -2.01
C ALA A 10 0.03 -5.20 -1.32
N ALA A 11 -0.36 -4.44 -0.29
CA ALA A 11 0.57 -3.64 0.51
C ALA A 11 1.59 -4.49 1.29
N GLU A 12 1.20 -5.69 1.75
CA GLU A 12 2.06 -6.56 2.53
C GLU A 12 3.12 -7.29 1.69
N VAL A 13 2.76 -7.75 0.49
CA VAL A 13 3.61 -8.70 -0.26
C VAL A 13 4.16 -8.16 -1.58
N ALA A 14 3.59 -7.09 -2.14
CA ALA A 14 4.00 -6.58 -3.43
C ALA A 14 5.06 -5.48 -3.29
N THR A 15 6.04 -5.49 -4.19
CA THR A 15 7.02 -4.39 -4.34
C THR A 15 6.62 -3.40 -5.45
N ARG A 16 5.82 -3.85 -6.42
CA ARG A 16 5.27 -3.08 -7.54
C ARG A 16 3.81 -3.49 -7.73
N VAL A 17 2.94 -2.52 -7.99
CA VAL A 17 1.50 -2.73 -8.20
C VAL A 17 1.10 -2.16 -9.55
N ILE A 18 0.21 -2.88 -10.22
CA ILE A 18 -0.50 -2.41 -11.42
C ILE A 18 -1.99 -2.44 -11.11
N VAL A 19 -2.68 -1.34 -11.38
CA VAL A 19 -4.14 -1.27 -11.32
C VAL A 19 -4.69 -1.35 -12.73
N LEU A 20 -5.60 -2.30 -12.95
CA LEU A 20 -6.32 -2.47 -14.21
C LEU A 20 -7.77 -2.00 -14.04
N ALA A 21 -8.27 -1.26 -15.03
CA ALA A 21 -9.68 -0.93 -15.15
C ALA A 21 -10.07 -0.97 -16.63
N GLU A 22 -11.21 -1.60 -16.94
CA GLU A 22 -11.75 -1.65 -18.30
C GLU A 22 -10.79 -2.21 -19.36
N GLY A 23 -9.87 -3.11 -18.95
CA GLY A 23 -8.87 -3.70 -19.85
C GLY A 23 -7.60 -2.87 -20.02
N GLU A 24 -7.51 -1.71 -19.37
CA GLU A 24 -6.38 -0.78 -19.46
C GLU A 24 -5.60 -0.67 -18.14
N ILE A 25 -4.30 -0.36 -18.25
CA ILE A 25 -3.46 -0.03 -17.09
C ILE A 25 -3.73 1.43 -16.69
N VAL A 26 -4.31 1.63 -15.51
CA VAL A 26 -4.63 2.98 -15.00
C VAL A 26 -3.61 3.48 -13.96
N ALA A 27 -2.83 2.57 -13.36
CA ALA A 27 -1.67 2.91 -12.53
C ALA A 27 -0.63 1.79 -12.58
N ASP A 28 0.65 2.15 -12.55
CA ASP A 28 1.78 1.21 -12.52
C ASP A 28 2.98 1.87 -11.82
N GLY A 29 3.47 1.24 -10.76
CA GLY A 29 4.60 1.78 -10.01
C GLY A 29 4.89 1.04 -8.71
N PRO A 30 5.83 1.56 -7.90
CA PRO A 30 6.10 1.06 -6.56
C PRO A 30 4.82 0.98 -5.73
N THR A 31 4.68 -0.06 -4.92
CA THR A 31 3.44 -0.33 -4.16
C THR A 31 2.95 0.89 -3.39
N ALA A 32 3.82 1.54 -2.61
CA ALA A 32 3.46 2.72 -1.82
C ALA A 32 2.90 3.86 -2.68
N GLU A 33 3.52 4.16 -3.82
CA GLU A 33 3.07 5.25 -4.70
C GLU A 33 1.69 4.96 -5.28
N VAL A 34 1.45 3.71 -5.72
CA VAL A 34 0.19 3.33 -6.36
C VAL A 34 -0.95 3.24 -5.35
N VAL A 35 -0.75 2.57 -4.21
CA VAL A 35 -1.83 2.35 -3.25
C VAL A 35 -2.18 3.61 -2.46
N LEU A 36 -1.23 4.54 -2.28
CA LEU A 36 -1.49 5.83 -1.61
C LEU A 36 -2.04 6.91 -2.55
N ALA A 37 -2.02 6.70 -3.88
CA ALA A 37 -2.50 7.69 -4.84
C ALA A 37 -4.02 7.98 -4.74
N SER A 38 -4.79 7.07 -4.14
CA SER A 38 -6.24 7.23 -3.95
C SER A 38 -6.74 6.45 -2.73
N PRO A 39 -7.68 7.01 -1.94
CA PRO A 39 -8.36 6.26 -0.89
C PRO A 39 -9.07 4.99 -1.41
N MET A 40 -9.38 4.91 -2.70
CA MET A 40 -9.98 3.70 -3.27
C MET A 40 -9.02 2.51 -3.29
N PHE A 41 -7.71 2.76 -3.34
CA PHE A 41 -6.67 1.72 -3.42
C PHE A 41 -5.85 1.60 -2.13
N ALA A 42 -6.03 2.52 -1.19
CA ALA A 42 -5.25 2.56 0.04
C ALA A 42 -5.65 1.44 1.03
N PRO A 43 -4.69 0.76 1.67
CA PRO A 43 -4.95 -0.08 2.82
C PRO A 43 -5.58 0.71 3.97
N GLN A 44 -6.28 0.01 4.87
CA GLN A 44 -6.94 0.68 6.00
C GLN A 44 -5.97 1.46 6.89
N VAL A 45 -4.76 0.94 7.11
CA VAL A 45 -3.73 1.61 7.93
C VAL A 45 -3.43 3.00 7.39
N ALA A 46 -3.14 3.10 6.09
CA ALA A 46 -2.85 4.36 5.42
C ALA A 46 -4.03 5.33 5.48
N LYS A 47 -5.26 4.85 5.33
CA LYS A 47 -6.47 5.69 5.42
C LYS A 47 -6.64 6.31 6.80
N ILE A 48 -6.43 5.52 7.85
CA ILE A 48 -6.66 5.93 9.24
C ILE A 48 -5.54 6.85 9.73
N LEU A 49 -4.30 6.59 9.33
CA LEU A 49 -3.10 7.25 9.84
C LEU A 49 -2.58 8.38 8.93
N ALA A 50 -3.33 8.75 7.90
CA ALA A 50 -3.02 9.91 7.08
C ALA A 50 -2.73 11.15 7.96
N PRO A 51 -1.68 11.94 7.67
CA PRO A 51 -0.87 11.95 6.45
C PRO A 51 0.37 11.01 6.47
N GLU A 52 0.53 10.16 7.47
CA GLU A 52 1.66 9.22 7.51
C GLU A 52 1.50 8.14 6.44
N ASN A 53 2.61 7.73 5.84
CA ASN A 53 2.63 6.82 4.68
C ASN A 53 2.81 5.34 5.07
N TRP A 54 2.37 4.94 6.26
CA TRP A 54 2.45 3.54 6.69
C TRP A 54 1.37 2.69 6.01
N LEU A 55 1.78 1.59 5.42
CA LEU A 55 0.92 0.68 4.68
C LEU A 55 0.40 -0.47 5.56
N THR A 56 1.18 -0.87 6.55
CA THR A 56 0.92 -2.06 7.38
C THR A 56 0.99 -1.77 8.88
N VAL A 57 0.31 -2.59 9.68
CA VAL A 57 0.39 -2.51 11.15
C VAL A 57 1.81 -2.77 11.66
N ALA A 58 2.57 -3.62 10.94
CA ALA A 58 3.96 -3.91 11.28
C ALA A 58 4.85 -2.65 11.19
N GLU A 59 4.69 -1.84 10.15
CA GLU A 59 5.39 -0.55 10.01
C GLU A 59 5.05 0.41 11.15
N VAL A 60 3.77 0.54 11.49
CA VAL A 60 3.33 1.39 12.61
C VAL A 60 3.95 0.92 13.92
N ARG A 61 3.96 -0.40 14.17
CA ARG A 61 4.57 -0.98 15.37
C ARG A 61 6.07 -0.71 15.42
N ALA A 62 6.78 -0.86 14.30
CA ALA A 62 8.21 -0.57 14.21
C ALA A 62 8.50 0.92 14.51
N ALA A 63 7.66 1.82 14.02
CA ALA A 63 7.77 3.25 14.29
C ALA A 63 7.59 3.58 15.78
N ILE A 64 6.59 2.99 16.45
CA ILE A 64 6.32 3.24 17.88
C ILE A 64 7.43 2.66 18.79
N THR A 65 7.99 1.52 18.41
CA THR A 65 9.03 0.83 19.20
C THR A 65 10.44 1.35 18.96
N GLY A 66 10.63 2.22 17.96
CA GLY A 66 11.96 2.69 17.53
C GLY A 66 12.77 1.64 16.79
N GLU A 67 12.13 0.56 16.32
CA GLU A 67 12.73 -0.52 15.53
C GLU A 67 12.75 -0.19 14.03
N ALA A 68 12.23 0.98 13.62
CA ALA A 68 12.27 1.43 12.23
C ALA A 68 13.73 1.56 11.76
N SER A 69 14.17 0.61 10.93
CA SER A 69 15.47 0.66 10.27
C SER A 69 15.58 1.96 9.48
N ALA A 70 16.73 2.62 9.65
CA ALA A 70 17.26 3.61 8.71
C ALA A 70 17.26 3.09 7.27
#